data_AF-A0A1Y1WX46-F1
#
_entry.id   AF-A0A1Y1WX46-F1
#
_cell.length_a   1.000
_cell.length_b   1.000
_cell.length_c   1.000
_cell.angle_alpha   90.00
_cell.angle_beta   90.00
_cell.angle_gamma   90.00
#
_symmetry.space_group_name_H-M   'P 1'
#
loop_
_entity.id
_entity.type
_entity.pdbx_description
1 polymer ?
#
loop_
_entity_poly.entity_id
_entity_poly.type
_entity_poly.pdbx_seq_one_letter_code
_entity_poly.pdbx_strand_id
1 'polypeptide(L)'
;MYNKSLLIYFIFIITYVQIIYSYVLSYTYDNITDYDKYSKHIYTYDKNKILKKSEALKSEGDYYINYLCKNDICIPVSTDISKPFAEIPDEKGNIKRYIIQSSYYNKKYLENMYEGRSNCTSTNEHVNNQSNENCYTGILISCECNSDSQCITNKCIDGFCIFNKENPTEMCTYNYSFSIIFGGHSYMYCGKVTGDICKRNKECASYNCFKYENKTVCATPNRPSGGEYILVLVAIKFF
;
A
#
# COMPACT_ATOMS: atom_id res chain seq x y z
N MET A 1 -10.56 -61.73 -4.96
CA MET A 1 -9.32 -61.56 -5.76
C MET A 1 -9.21 -60.11 -6.16
N TYR A 2 -8.27 -59.37 -5.58
CA TYR A 2 -8.07 -57.95 -5.91
C TYR A 2 -7.51 -57.84 -7.34
N ASN A 3 -8.14 -57.02 -8.18
CA ASN A 3 -7.74 -56.87 -9.57
C ASN A 3 -6.48 -55.98 -9.64
N LYS A 4 -5.30 -56.60 -9.77
CA LYS A 4 -3.99 -55.92 -9.78
C LYS A 4 -3.92 -54.74 -10.75
N SER A 5 -4.67 -54.82 -11.86
CA SER A 5 -4.75 -53.75 -12.87
C SER A 5 -5.41 -52.47 -12.33
N LEU A 6 -6.43 -52.61 -11.48
CA LEU A 6 -7.15 -51.47 -10.89
C LEU A 6 -6.30 -50.75 -9.85
N LEU A 7 -5.47 -51.50 -9.11
CA LEU A 7 -4.57 -50.96 -8.09
C LEU A 7 -3.42 -50.17 -8.71
N ILE A 8 -2.91 -50.61 -9.88
CA ILE A 8 -1.92 -49.84 -10.67
C ILE A 8 -2.53 -48.53 -11.18
N TYR A 9 -3.76 -48.57 -11.68
CA TYR A 9 -4.45 -47.36 -12.15
C TYR A 9 -4.70 -46.35 -11.02
N PHE A 10 -5.07 -46.82 -9.83
CA PHE A 10 -5.22 -45.98 -8.64
C PHE A 10 -3.88 -45.39 -8.19
N ILE A 11 -2.80 -46.16 -8.17
CA ILE A 11 -1.46 -45.63 -7.87
C ILE A 11 -1.08 -44.59 -8.91
N PHE A 12 -1.32 -44.84 -10.21
CA PHE A 12 -1.01 -43.90 -11.28
C PHE A 12 -1.80 -42.60 -11.14
N ILE A 13 -3.10 -42.66 -10.84
CA ILE A 13 -3.93 -41.48 -10.56
C ILE A 13 -3.44 -40.76 -9.31
N ILE A 14 -3.13 -41.47 -8.22
CA ILE A 14 -2.61 -40.84 -6.99
C ILE A 14 -1.26 -40.15 -7.28
N THR A 15 -0.32 -40.80 -7.97
CA THR A 15 0.96 -40.21 -8.33
C THR A 15 0.83 -39.08 -9.36
N TYR A 16 -0.15 -39.12 -10.26
CA TYR A 16 -0.39 -38.09 -11.27
C TYR A 16 -1.11 -36.88 -10.69
N VAL A 17 -2.07 -37.10 -9.78
CA VAL A 17 -2.77 -36.05 -9.02
C VAL A 17 -1.87 -35.42 -7.95
N GLN A 18 -0.87 -36.16 -7.45
CA GLN A 18 0.08 -35.67 -6.44
C GLN A 18 1.13 -34.67 -6.97
N ILE A 19 1.25 -34.41 -8.29
CA ILE A 19 2.29 -33.51 -8.83
C ILE A 19 1.65 -32.21 -9.38
N ILE A 20 0.76 -31.60 -8.60
CA ILE A 20 0.46 -30.18 -8.71
C ILE A 20 0.59 -29.59 -7.30
N TYR A 21 1.82 -29.47 -6.81
CA TYR A 21 2.07 -28.75 -5.57
C TYR A 21 2.10 -27.25 -5.87
N SER A 22 1.09 -26.52 -5.39
CA SER A 22 1.18 -25.07 -5.24
C SER A 22 1.85 -24.77 -3.91
N TYR A 23 2.90 -23.95 -3.94
CA TYR A 23 3.57 -23.46 -2.73
C TYR A 23 3.19 -22.00 -2.52
N VAL A 24 2.97 -21.61 -1.27
CA VAL A 24 2.77 -20.21 -0.89
C VAL A 24 4.00 -19.77 -0.11
N LEU A 25 4.74 -18.80 -0.64
CA LEU A 25 5.80 -18.12 0.09
C LEU A 25 5.18 -16.93 0.82
N SER A 26 5.48 -16.80 2.10
CA SER A 26 5.01 -15.68 2.91
C SER A 26 6.17 -14.80 3.35
N TYR A 27 6.03 -13.51 3.09
CA TYR A 27 6.94 -12.48 3.54
C TYR A 27 6.24 -11.56 4.54
N THR A 28 6.89 -11.31 5.66
CA THR A 28 6.42 -10.45 6.76
C THR A 28 7.26 -9.19 6.82
N TYR A 29 6.98 -8.31 7.77
CA TYR A 29 7.80 -7.15 8.06
C TYR A 29 9.31 -7.47 8.19
N ASP A 30 9.65 -8.61 8.82
CA ASP A 30 11.03 -8.95 9.18
C ASP A 30 11.85 -9.46 7.97
N ASN A 31 11.23 -10.15 7.01
CA ASN A 31 11.92 -10.79 5.89
C ASN A 31 11.47 -10.30 4.51
N ILE A 32 10.64 -9.24 4.41
CA ILE A 32 10.17 -8.71 3.12
C ILE A 32 11.30 -8.37 2.15
N THR A 33 12.48 -7.98 2.63
CA THR A 33 13.65 -7.69 1.79
C THR A 33 14.27 -8.91 1.13
N ASP A 34 13.96 -10.12 1.61
CA ASP A 34 14.44 -11.37 1.02
C ASP A 34 13.64 -11.71 -0.25
N TYR A 35 12.50 -11.04 -0.47
CA TYR A 35 11.74 -11.16 -1.70
C TYR A 35 12.36 -10.32 -2.81
N ASP A 36 12.75 -10.93 -3.92
CA ASP A 36 13.41 -10.23 -5.06
C ASP A 36 12.64 -9.00 -5.59
N LYS A 37 11.31 -8.93 -5.40
CA LYS A 37 10.47 -7.81 -5.84
C LYS A 37 9.97 -6.93 -4.68
N TYR A 38 10.65 -6.97 -3.53
CA TYR A 38 10.27 -6.20 -2.34
C TYR A 38 10.06 -4.71 -2.62
N SER A 39 10.79 -4.13 -3.57
CA SER A 39 10.70 -2.70 -3.94
C SER A 39 9.29 -2.29 -4.40
N LYS A 40 8.44 -3.23 -4.82
CA LYS A 40 7.02 -2.98 -5.10
C LYS A 40 6.17 -2.80 -3.85
N HIS A 41 6.60 -3.32 -2.71
CA HIS A 41 5.87 -3.30 -1.44
C HIS A 41 6.44 -2.32 -0.42
N ILE A 42 7.60 -1.71 -0.70
CA ILE A 42 8.25 -0.75 0.18
C ILE A 42 8.43 0.59 -0.54
N TYR A 43 8.00 1.69 0.10
CA TYR A 43 8.52 3.01 -0.23
C TYR A 43 9.94 3.11 0.31
N THR A 44 10.92 2.82 -0.55
CA THR A 44 12.34 2.78 -0.17
C THR A 44 12.86 4.19 0.10
N TYR A 45 13.71 4.28 1.12
CA TYR A 45 14.34 5.53 1.50
C TYR A 45 15.17 6.13 0.36
N ASP A 46 14.96 7.42 0.09
CA ASP A 46 15.78 8.21 -0.84
C ASP A 46 16.09 9.56 -0.21
N LYS A 47 17.35 9.75 0.19
CA LYS A 47 17.82 10.96 0.87
C LYS A 47 17.49 12.26 0.11
N ASN A 48 17.45 12.20 -1.22
CA ASN A 48 17.24 13.38 -2.06
C ASN A 48 15.76 13.78 -2.17
N LYS A 49 14.84 12.91 -1.71
CA LYS A 49 13.40 13.13 -1.79
C LYS A 49 12.74 13.42 -0.46
N ILE A 50 13.52 13.38 0.63
CA ILE A 50 13.02 13.64 1.97
C ILE A 50 12.85 15.12 2.14
N LEU A 51 11.71 15.49 2.69
CA LEU A 51 11.38 16.87 3.00
C LEU A 51 11.08 17.01 4.48
N LYS A 52 11.37 18.20 5.01
CA LYS A 52 10.69 18.62 6.22
C LYS A 52 9.22 18.87 5.94
N LYS A 53 8.36 18.73 6.94
CA LYS A 53 6.93 19.02 6.78
C LYS A 53 6.66 20.44 6.26
N SER A 54 7.44 21.41 6.72
CA SER A 54 7.35 22.81 6.26
C SER A 54 7.76 23.01 4.80
N GLU A 55 8.62 22.14 4.27
CA GLU A 55 9.02 22.12 2.86
C GLU A 55 7.98 21.38 2.02
N ALA A 56 7.43 20.27 2.51
CA ALA A 56 6.33 19.55 1.87
C ALA A 56 5.11 20.47 1.67
N LEU A 57 4.76 21.31 2.65
CA LEU A 57 3.68 22.30 2.53
C LEU A 57 3.90 23.35 1.43
N LYS A 58 5.16 23.62 1.10
CA LYS A 58 5.54 24.59 0.07
C LYS A 58 5.85 23.94 -1.27
N SER A 59 5.75 22.61 -1.38
CA SER A 59 6.01 21.98 -2.65
C SER A 59 5.00 22.50 -3.66
N GLU A 60 5.49 22.91 -4.82
CA GLU A 60 4.69 23.24 -5.99
C GLU A 60 4.97 22.14 -7.01
N GLY A 61 3.94 21.49 -7.54
CA GLY A 61 4.17 20.36 -8.44
C GLY A 61 2.98 19.45 -8.65
N ASP A 62 3.30 18.21 -8.99
CA ASP A 62 2.39 17.18 -9.45
C ASP A 62 1.29 16.85 -8.42
N TYR A 63 0.03 17.05 -8.81
CA TYR A 63 -1.18 16.75 -8.03
C TYR A 63 -1.27 15.28 -7.57
N TYR A 64 -0.43 14.40 -8.15
CA TYR A 64 -0.36 12.99 -7.84
C TYR A 64 0.74 12.62 -6.82
N ILE A 65 1.47 13.60 -6.26
CA ILE A 65 2.43 13.33 -5.18
C ILE A 65 1.80 13.68 -3.84
N ASN A 66 1.76 12.68 -2.96
CA ASN A 66 1.45 12.84 -1.55
C ASN A 66 2.75 12.69 -0.75
N TYR A 67 2.78 13.22 0.47
CA TYR A 67 3.88 12.98 1.40
C TYR A 67 3.35 12.32 2.67
N LEU A 68 3.94 11.17 3.03
CA LEU A 68 3.68 10.52 4.29
C LEU A 68 4.71 11.02 5.32
N CYS A 69 4.23 11.57 6.43
CA CYS A 69 5.07 12.21 7.42
C CYS A 69 5.04 11.46 8.75
N LYS A 70 6.22 11.27 9.32
CA LYS A 70 6.41 10.83 10.69
C LYS A 70 7.26 11.89 11.38
N ASN A 71 6.70 12.51 12.41
CA ASN A 71 7.27 13.71 13.04
C ASN A 71 7.43 14.83 11.99
N ASP A 72 8.61 15.47 11.91
CA ASP A 72 8.88 16.51 10.91
C ASP A 72 9.45 15.95 9.59
N ILE A 73 9.60 14.63 9.47
CA ILE A 73 10.24 13.98 8.31
C ILE A 73 9.15 13.40 7.40
N CYS A 74 9.18 13.80 6.13
CA CYS A 74 8.21 13.40 5.14
C CYS A 74 8.87 12.71 3.95
N ILE A 75 8.26 11.62 3.47
CA ILE A 75 8.68 10.90 2.27
C ILE A 75 7.58 10.97 1.21
N PRO A 76 7.91 11.03 -0.09
CA PRO A 76 6.90 10.99 -1.13
C PRO A 76 6.30 9.59 -1.22
N VAL A 77 4.97 9.54 -1.33
CA VAL A 77 4.21 8.31 -1.55
C VAL A 77 3.27 8.51 -2.74
N SER A 78 2.90 7.39 -3.37
CA SER A 78 1.89 7.44 -4.41
C SER A 78 0.54 7.82 -3.81
N THR A 79 -0.34 8.31 -4.68
CA THR A 79 -1.66 8.83 -4.32
C THR A 79 -2.51 7.92 -3.47
N ASP A 80 -2.42 6.62 -3.74
CA ASP A 80 -3.31 5.62 -3.17
C ASP A 80 -2.65 4.87 -2.00
N ILE A 81 -1.42 5.27 -1.60
CA ILE A 81 -0.58 4.58 -0.62
C ILE A 81 -0.59 3.06 -0.90
N SER A 82 -0.23 2.71 -2.14
CA SER A 82 -0.39 1.35 -2.65
C SER A 82 0.59 0.34 -2.07
N LYS A 83 1.64 0.80 -1.38
CA LYS A 83 2.64 -0.08 -0.78
C LYS A 83 2.39 -0.25 0.73
N PRO A 84 2.44 -1.47 1.27
CA PRO A 84 2.18 -1.72 2.69
C PRO A 84 3.27 -1.22 3.65
N PHE A 85 4.50 -1.02 3.16
CA PHE A 85 5.63 -0.60 3.98
C PHE A 85 6.27 0.71 3.49
N ALA A 86 6.92 1.42 4.40
CA ALA A 86 7.76 2.57 4.08
C ALA A 86 9.02 2.60 4.94
N GLU A 87 10.11 3.13 4.39
CA GLU A 87 11.35 3.38 5.10
C GLU A 87 11.47 4.89 5.39
N ILE A 88 11.54 5.24 6.68
CA ILE A 88 11.64 6.62 7.15
C ILE A 88 12.80 6.67 8.15
N PRO A 89 13.74 7.63 8.01
CA PRO A 89 14.83 7.76 8.97
C PRO A 89 14.32 8.27 10.32
N ASP A 90 14.99 7.88 11.39
CA ASP A 90 14.86 8.53 12.69
C ASP A 90 15.65 9.86 12.73
N GLU A 91 15.56 10.57 13.86
CA GLU A 91 16.26 11.85 14.07
C GLU A 91 17.80 11.73 14.00
N LYS A 92 18.34 10.51 14.17
CA LYS A 92 19.77 10.21 14.08
C LYS A 92 20.18 9.76 12.67
N GLY A 93 19.23 9.68 11.74
CA GLY A 93 19.45 9.21 10.37
C GLY A 93 19.43 7.69 10.21
N ASN A 94 19.07 6.92 11.24
CA ASN A 94 18.92 5.47 11.11
C ASN A 94 17.63 5.17 10.35
N ILE A 95 17.75 4.47 9.23
CA ILE A 95 16.61 4.10 8.42
C ILE A 95 15.82 3.01 9.13
N LYS A 96 14.54 3.26 9.37
CA LYS A 96 13.63 2.29 9.95
C LYS A 96 12.46 2.02 9.01
N ARG A 97 12.11 0.75 8.86
CA ARG A 97 10.92 0.32 8.15
C ARG A 97 9.70 0.45 9.05
N TYR A 98 8.57 0.81 8.45
CA TYR A 98 7.29 0.85 9.11
C TYR A 98 6.24 0.16 8.25
N ILE A 99 5.33 -0.55 8.90
CA ILE A 99 4.03 -0.93 8.33
C ILE A 99 3.18 0.34 8.30
N ILE A 100 2.80 0.76 7.10
CA ILE A 100 2.01 1.98 6.90
C ILE A 100 0.53 1.67 6.67
N GLN A 101 0.21 0.44 6.29
CA GLN A 101 -1.17 -0.03 6.21
C GLN A 101 -1.76 -0.07 7.63
N SER A 102 -2.49 0.99 7.97
CA SER A 102 -3.12 1.17 9.27
C SER A 102 -4.62 1.11 9.09
N SER A 103 -5.30 0.39 9.98
CA SER A 103 -6.76 0.32 9.96
C SER A 103 -7.36 1.01 11.16
N TYR A 104 -8.53 1.58 10.93
CA TYR A 104 -9.40 1.99 12.00
C TYR A 104 -10.26 0.78 12.43
N TYR A 105 -9.67 -0.08 13.27
CA TYR A 105 -10.26 -1.25 13.95
C TYR A 105 -11.51 -1.84 13.26
N ASN A 106 -11.29 -2.49 12.12
CA ASN A 106 -12.25 -3.46 11.60
C ASN A 106 -11.47 -4.63 10.97
N LYS A 107 -11.43 -5.73 11.71
CA LYS A 107 -10.68 -6.98 11.46
C LYS A 107 -10.92 -7.61 10.07
N LYS A 108 -11.91 -7.12 9.33
CA LYS A 108 -12.48 -7.78 8.16
C LYS A 108 -11.78 -7.49 6.83
N TYR A 109 -10.89 -6.49 6.75
CA TYR A 109 -10.38 -6.00 5.46
C TYR A 109 -8.85 -5.92 5.33
N LEU A 110 -8.09 -6.32 6.35
CA LEU A 110 -6.65 -6.52 6.19
C LEU A 110 -6.40 -7.94 5.70
N GLU A 111 -6.77 -8.16 4.45
CA GLU A 111 -6.36 -9.37 3.74
C GLU A 111 -4.87 -9.22 3.41
N ASN A 112 -4.10 -10.27 3.69
CA ASN A 112 -2.74 -10.39 3.18
C ASN A 112 -2.76 -10.12 1.67
N MET A 113 -1.84 -9.28 1.18
CA MET A 113 -1.82 -8.95 -0.25
C MET A 113 -1.29 -10.16 -1.01
N TYR A 114 -2.16 -10.79 -1.81
CA TYR A 114 -1.79 -11.89 -2.70
C TYR A 114 -1.19 -11.28 -3.98
N GLU A 115 0.14 -11.29 -4.12
CA GLU A 115 0.77 -10.96 -5.40
C GLU A 115 0.83 -12.24 -6.25
N GLY A 116 0.44 -12.11 -7.52
CA GLY A 116 0.12 -13.22 -8.42
C GLY A 116 1.22 -14.25 -8.68
N ARG A 117 0.85 -15.23 -9.52
CA ARG A 117 1.61 -16.44 -9.84
C ARG A 117 3.02 -16.15 -10.36
N SER A 118 4.06 -16.66 -9.71
CA SER A 118 5.39 -16.78 -10.32
C SER A 118 5.64 -18.19 -10.84
N ASN A 119 6.24 -18.29 -12.03
CA ASN A 119 6.73 -19.55 -12.58
C ASN A 119 7.92 -20.00 -11.73
N CYS A 120 7.84 -21.20 -11.16
CA CYS A 120 8.95 -21.75 -10.40
C CYS A 120 10.17 -21.92 -11.31
N THR A 121 11.29 -21.26 -11.00
CA THR A 121 12.61 -21.67 -11.49
C THR A 121 12.99 -22.93 -10.72
N SER A 122 12.49 -24.07 -11.17
CA SER A 122 13.04 -25.37 -10.77
C SER A 122 14.52 -25.35 -11.15
N THR A 123 15.41 -25.29 -10.17
CA THR A 123 16.86 -25.50 -10.35
C THR A 123 17.22 -26.95 -10.65
N ASN A 124 16.26 -27.79 -11.02
CA ASN A 124 16.61 -29.03 -11.72
C ASN A 124 17.03 -28.64 -13.13
N GLU A 125 18.33 -28.40 -13.29
CA GLU A 125 19.00 -28.50 -14.57
C GLU A 125 18.49 -29.74 -15.31
N HIS A 126 17.91 -29.50 -16.47
CA HIS A 126 17.75 -30.40 -17.60
C HIS A 126 17.88 -31.91 -17.31
N VAL A 127 16.77 -32.55 -16.99
CA VAL A 127 16.54 -33.93 -17.43
C VAL A 127 15.28 -33.92 -18.27
N ASN A 128 15.50 -33.90 -19.59
CA ASN A 128 14.52 -33.92 -20.68
C ASN A 128 13.81 -32.58 -20.90
N ASN A 129 13.90 -32.06 -22.14
CA ASN A 129 13.31 -30.81 -22.64
C ASN A 129 11.76 -30.80 -22.60
N GLN A 130 11.18 -31.05 -21.44
CA GLN A 130 9.75 -30.98 -21.17
C GLN A 130 9.60 -29.90 -20.11
N SER A 131 9.17 -28.70 -20.51
CA SER A 131 8.74 -27.70 -19.55
C SER A 131 7.58 -28.30 -18.78
N ASN A 132 7.80 -28.64 -17.51
CA ASN A 132 6.72 -28.92 -16.57
C ASN A 132 5.96 -27.60 -16.35
N GLU A 133 5.04 -27.30 -17.27
CA GLU A 133 4.10 -26.20 -17.15
C GLU A 133 3.20 -26.46 -15.94
N ASN A 134 3.04 -25.44 -15.08
CA ASN A 134 2.11 -25.35 -13.93
C ASN A 134 2.67 -25.55 -12.51
N CYS A 135 3.95 -25.23 -12.25
CA CYS A 135 4.35 -24.88 -10.87
C CYS A 135 4.06 -23.39 -10.61
N TYR A 136 3.11 -23.12 -9.72
CA TYR A 136 2.72 -21.78 -9.32
C TYR A 136 3.14 -21.55 -7.87
N THR A 137 3.97 -20.53 -7.67
CA THR A 137 4.22 -20.01 -6.33
C THR A 137 3.32 -18.81 -6.08
N GLY A 138 2.50 -18.86 -5.03
CA GLY A 138 1.75 -17.71 -4.54
C GLY A 138 2.64 -16.90 -3.60
N ILE A 139 2.66 -15.57 -3.76
CA ILE A 139 3.39 -14.69 -2.86
C ILE A 139 2.40 -14.00 -1.93
N LEU A 140 2.61 -14.18 -0.63
CA LEU A 140 1.78 -13.61 0.42
C LEU A 140 2.57 -12.55 1.17
N ILE A 141 2.18 -11.29 1.03
CA ILE A 141 2.76 -10.20 1.82
C ILE A 141 1.88 -9.96 3.05
N SER A 142 2.44 -10.29 4.22
CA SER A 142 1.81 -10.07 5.52
C SER A 142 2.19 -8.70 6.08
N CYS A 143 1.16 -7.96 6.50
CA CYS A 143 1.30 -6.68 7.20
C CYS A 143 1.06 -6.84 8.70
N GLU A 144 1.24 -8.06 9.21
CA GLU A 144 1.07 -8.35 10.63
C GLU A 144 2.20 -7.73 11.45
N CYS A 145 1.84 -7.02 12.51
CA CYS A 145 2.79 -6.42 13.45
C CYS A 145 2.97 -7.29 14.69
N ASN A 146 4.20 -7.37 15.18
CA ASN A 146 4.59 -8.04 16.42
C ASN A 146 4.93 -7.05 17.55
N SER A 147 5.11 -5.76 17.22
CA SER A 147 5.33 -4.69 18.21
C SER A 147 4.84 -3.35 17.72
N ASP A 148 4.50 -2.45 18.65
CA ASP A 148 4.12 -1.07 18.36
C ASP A 148 5.12 -0.37 17.44
N SER A 149 6.41 -0.64 17.67
CA SER A 149 7.50 0.01 16.98
C SER A 149 7.55 -0.30 15.47
N GLN A 150 6.92 -1.39 15.01
CA GLN A 150 6.83 -1.73 13.59
C GLN A 150 5.74 -0.90 12.88
N CYS A 151 4.77 -0.35 13.60
CA CYS A 151 3.69 0.43 13.03
C CYS A 151 4.08 1.90 12.87
N ILE A 152 3.70 2.52 11.75
CA ILE A 152 3.88 3.97 11.59
C ILE A 152 3.05 4.75 12.63
N THR A 153 1.92 4.19 13.06
CA THR A 153 1.09 4.75 14.15
C THR A 153 1.69 4.49 15.53
N ASN A 154 2.77 3.71 15.66
CA ASN A 154 3.32 3.28 16.95
C ASN A 154 2.30 2.53 17.84
N LYS A 155 1.37 1.78 17.23
CA LYS A 155 0.41 0.97 17.97
C LYS A 155 0.00 -0.27 17.18
N CYS A 156 0.31 -1.42 17.76
CA CYS A 156 0.02 -2.75 17.26
C CYS A 156 -0.97 -3.45 18.19
N ILE A 157 -2.12 -3.89 17.68
CA ILE A 157 -3.09 -4.67 18.45
C ILE A 157 -3.54 -5.85 17.62
N ASP A 158 -3.45 -7.06 18.19
CA ASP A 158 -3.84 -8.32 17.56
C ASP A 158 -3.24 -8.51 16.17
N GLY A 159 -1.98 -8.12 15.98
CA GLY A 159 -1.31 -8.20 14.68
C GLY A 159 -1.58 -7.03 13.74
N PHE A 160 -2.36 -6.02 14.13
CA PHE A 160 -2.74 -4.91 13.25
C PHE A 160 -2.23 -3.55 13.72
N CYS A 161 -1.75 -2.75 12.77
CA CYS A 161 -1.44 -1.34 13.03
C CYS A 161 -2.72 -0.52 13.10
N ILE A 162 -2.92 0.16 14.25
CA ILE A 162 -4.15 0.91 14.53
C ILE A 162 -3.83 2.40 14.69
N PHE A 163 -4.68 3.26 14.11
CA PHE A 163 -4.62 4.69 14.35
C PHE A 163 -4.82 5.02 15.83
N ASN A 164 -3.99 5.92 16.38
CA ASN A 164 -4.15 6.41 17.73
C ASN A 164 -3.82 7.90 17.82
N LYS A 165 -4.32 8.53 18.88
CA LYS A 165 -4.19 9.98 19.08
C LYS A 165 -2.82 10.41 19.60
N GLU A 166 -2.06 9.50 20.18
CA GLU A 166 -0.75 9.81 20.80
C GLU A 166 0.33 9.97 19.72
N ASN A 167 0.23 9.19 18.64
CA ASN A 167 1.15 9.20 17.52
C ASN A 167 0.35 9.29 16.21
N PRO A 168 -0.21 10.48 15.88
CA PRO A 168 -0.99 10.65 14.66
C PRO A 168 -0.08 10.51 13.45
N THR A 169 -0.42 9.58 12.55
CA THR A 169 0.21 9.52 11.24
C THR A 169 -0.34 10.67 10.40
N GLU A 170 0.56 11.48 9.86
CA GLU A 170 0.20 12.65 9.07
C GLU A 170 0.53 12.43 7.60
N MET A 171 -0.32 12.96 6.73
CA MET A 171 -0.08 13.03 5.30
C MET A 171 -0.24 14.46 4.83
N CYS A 172 0.61 14.89 3.91
CA CYS A 172 0.43 16.10 3.13
C CYS A 172 -0.03 15.73 1.72
N THR A 173 -1.15 16.28 1.28
CA THR A 173 -1.69 16.06 -0.07
C THR A 173 -2.21 17.36 -0.66
N TYR A 174 -2.18 17.45 -1.98
CA TYR A 174 -2.91 18.50 -2.70
C TYR A 174 -4.40 18.27 -2.59
N ASN A 175 -5.12 19.35 -2.29
CA ASN A 175 -6.56 19.44 -2.41
C ASN A 175 -6.89 20.30 -3.62
N TYR A 176 -7.57 19.70 -4.59
CA TYR A 176 -8.02 20.41 -5.77
C TYR A 176 -9.45 20.92 -5.59
N SER A 177 -9.68 22.15 -6.02
CA SER A 177 -11.00 22.75 -6.11
C SER A 177 -11.13 23.49 -7.44
N PHE A 178 -12.24 23.25 -8.13
CA PHE A 178 -12.56 23.90 -9.39
C PHE A 178 -13.74 24.86 -9.22
N SER A 179 -13.61 26.05 -9.78
CA SER A 179 -14.70 27.00 -9.97
C SER A 179 -14.68 27.49 -11.41
N ILE A 180 -15.86 27.62 -12.03
CA ILE A 180 -15.99 28.10 -13.41
C ILE A 180 -15.41 29.52 -13.58
N ILE A 181 -15.50 30.35 -12.53
CA ILE A 181 -15.11 31.76 -12.58
C ILE A 181 -13.60 31.95 -12.34
N PHE A 182 -13.01 31.14 -11.45
CA PHE A 182 -11.62 31.30 -11.00
C PHE A 182 -10.69 30.19 -11.51
N GLY A 183 -11.21 29.25 -12.29
CA GLY A 183 -10.50 28.06 -12.73
C GLY A 183 -10.25 27.05 -11.61
N GLY A 184 -9.37 26.09 -11.90
CA GLY A 184 -8.88 25.12 -10.94
C GLY A 184 -7.77 25.72 -10.09
N HIS A 185 -7.85 25.53 -8.77
CA HIS A 185 -6.77 25.83 -7.84
C HIS A 185 -6.50 24.61 -6.96
N SER A 186 -5.25 24.49 -6.54
CA SER A 186 -4.87 23.48 -5.55
C SER A 186 -4.00 24.09 -4.48
N TYR A 187 -4.03 23.47 -3.31
CA TYR A 187 -3.14 23.81 -2.21
C TYR A 187 -2.74 22.54 -1.48
N MET A 188 -1.49 22.50 -1.04
CA MET A 188 -1.00 21.43 -0.17
C MET A 188 -1.57 21.62 1.23
N TYR A 189 -2.10 20.54 1.81
CA TYR A 189 -2.56 20.53 3.19
C TYR A 189 -2.08 19.27 3.89
N CYS A 190 -1.61 19.42 5.12
CA CYS A 190 -1.23 18.30 5.97
C CYS A 190 -2.26 18.07 7.05
N GLY A 191 -2.57 16.80 7.29
CA GLY A 191 -3.50 16.37 8.33
C GLY A 191 -3.52 14.85 8.46
N LYS A 192 -4.53 14.33 9.13
CA LYS A 192 -4.69 12.88 9.29
C LYS A 192 -4.77 12.18 7.93
N VAL A 193 -4.14 11.01 7.87
CA VAL A 193 -4.17 10.12 6.70
C VAL A 193 -5.59 9.62 6.40
N THR A 194 -5.80 9.19 5.16
CA THR A 194 -7.04 8.50 4.74
C THR A 194 -7.35 7.32 5.66
N GLY A 195 -8.61 7.17 6.05
CA GLY A 195 -9.10 6.09 6.91
C GLY A 195 -9.01 6.35 8.42
N ASP A 196 -8.27 7.37 8.87
CA ASP A 196 -8.24 7.75 10.29
C ASP A 196 -9.54 8.47 10.71
N ILE A 197 -9.89 8.39 11.99
CA ILE A 197 -11.09 9.04 12.54
C ILE A 197 -10.91 10.55 12.52
N CYS A 198 -11.94 11.24 12.05
CA CYS A 198 -12.03 12.69 12.07
C CYS A 198 -13.37 13.15 12.63
N LYS A 199 -13.42 14.37 13.16
CA LYS A 199 -14.69 15.04 13.51
C LYS A 199 -15.01 16.19 12.57
N ARG A 200 -14.01 16.74 11.91
CA ARG A 200 -14.10 17.92 11.05
C ARG A 200 -13.21 17.73 9.83
N ASN A 201 -13.62 18.30 8.70
CA ASN A 201 -12.88 18.29 7.44
C ASN A 201 -11.42 18.69 7.58
N LYS A 202 -11.17 19.79 8.30
CA LYS A 202 -9.81 20.30 8.57
C LYS A 202 -8.91 19.39 9.42
N GLU A 203 -9.41 18.25 9.93
CA GLU A 203 -8.54 17.29 10.60
C GLU A 203 -7.84 16.36 9.60
N CYS A 204 -8.38 16.25 8.39
CA CYS A 204 -7.89 15.33 7.35
C CYS A 204 -6.98 16.04 6.36
N ALA A 205 -5.95 15.35 5.89
CA ALA A 205 -5.08 15.84 4.82
C ALA A 205 -5.88 16.20 3.54
N SER A 206 -6.92 15.42 3.25
CA SER A 206 -7.86 15.61 2.14
C SER A 206 -8.89 16.71 2.34
N TYR A 207 -8.86 17.41 3.48
CA TYR A 207 -9.90 18.35 3.90
C TYR A 207 -11.33 17.75 3.82
N ASN A 208 -11.45 16.42 3.90
CA ASN A 208 -12.70 15.70 3.71
C ASN A 208 -12.87 14.65 4.80
N CYS A 209 -13.78 14.94 5.72
CA CYS A 209 -14.19 14.03 6.79
C CYS A 209 -15.59 13.50 6.47
N PHE A 210 -15.67 12.27 5.98
CA PHE A 210 -16.93 11.71 5.50
C PHE A 210 -17.45 10.63 6.45
N LYS A 211 -18.77 10.44 6.44
CA LYS A 211 -19.43 9.41 7.25
C LYS A 211 -19.40 8.08 6.51
N TYR A 212 -18.81 7.07 7.12
CA TYR A 212 -18.81 5.68 6.69
C TYR A 212 -19.44 4.82 7.78
N GLU A 213 -20.55 4.16 7.46
CA GLU A 213 -21.40 3.46 8.44
C GLU A 213 -21.76 4.36 9.65
N ASN A 214 -21.27 4.01 10.84
CA ASN A 214 -21.57 4.68 12.11
C ASN A 214 -20.47 5.65 12.56
N LYS A 215 -19.48 5.94 11.71
CA LYS A 215 -18.28 6.68 12.09
C LYS A 215 -17.86 7.65 10.99
N THR A 216 -17.01 8.60 11.35
CA THR A 216 -16.48 9.60 10.43
C THR A 216 -14.98 9.42 10.26
N VAL A 217 -14.55 9.25 9.02
CA VAL A 217 -13.16 8.96 8.68
C VAL A 217 -12.66 9.88 7.56
N CYS A 218 -11.35 10.07 7.49
CA CYS A 218 -10.73 10.87 6.46
C CYS A 218 -10.85 10.17 5.09
N ALA A 219 -11.41 10.88 4.12
CA ALA A 219 -11.53 10.41 2.74
C ALA A 219 -10.24 10.64 1.95
N THR A 220 -10.17 10.07 0.76
CA THR A 220 -9.17 10.45 -0.25
C THR A 220 -9.39 11.89 -0.72
N PRO A 221 -8.32 12.63 -1.07
CA PRO A 221 -8.41 14.00 -1.58
C PRO A 221 -9.15 14.08 -2.92
N ASN A 222 -9.81 15.20 -3.17
CA ASN A 222 -10.36 15.51 -4.49
C ASN A 222 -9.22 15.79 -5.47
N ARG A 223 -9.34 15.21 -6.68
CA ARG A 223 -8.34 15.32 -7.75
C ARG A 223 -8.99 15.89 -9.01
N PRO A 224 -8.23 16.58 -9.88
CA PRO A 224 -8.75 17.04 -11.15
C PRO A 224 -9.19 15.83 -11.99
N SER A 225 -10.37 15.90 -12.59
CA SER A 225 -10.79 14.93 -13.59
C SER A 225 -10.33 15.38 -14.98
N GLY A 226 -10.04 14.43 -15.89
CA GLY A 226 -9.61 14.75 -17.26
C GLY A 226 -10.58 15.68 -18.03
N GLY A 227 -11.86 15.72 -17.65
CA GLY A 227 -12.87 16.59 -18.24
C GLY A 227 -12.80 18.06 -17.80
N GLU A 228 -12.22 18.36 -16.64
CA GLU A 228 -12.12 19.74 -16.12
C GLU A 228 -11.07 20.56 -16.87
N TYR A 229 -10.05 19.91 -17.44
CA TYR A 229 -9.10 20.55 -18.36
C TYR A 229 -9.78 21.04 -19.65
N ILE A 230 -10.84 20.35 -20.11
CA ILE A 230 -11.55 20.68 -21.35
C ILE A 230 -12.47 21.89 -21.14
N LEU A 231 -13.11 22.01 -19.97
CA LEU A 231 -14.00 23.13 -19.65
C LEU A 231 -13.27 24.48 -19.61
N VAL A 232 -12.01 24.51 -19.15
CA VAL A 232 -11.16 25.72 -19.20
C VAL A 232 -10.91 26.16 -20.64
N LEU A 233 -10.64 25.24 -21.56
CA LEU A 233 -10.44 25.56 -22.98
C LEU A 233 -11.72 26.06 -23.68
N VAL A 234 -12.88 25.56 -23.26
CA VAL A 234 -14.18 26.02 -23.77
C VAL A 234 -14.48 27.42 -23.25
N ALA A 235 -14.31 27.68 -21.95
CA ALA A 235 -14.57 28.99 -21.36
C ALA A 235 -13.68 30.10 -21.96
N ILE A 236 -12.40 29.82 -22.24
CA ILE A 236 -11.48 30.78 -22.88
C ILE A 236 -11.87 31.08 -24.35
N LYS A 237 -12.56 30.16 -25.04
CA LYS A 237 -13.02 30.38 -26.42
C LYS A 237 -14.30 31.21 -26.53
N PHE A 238 -15.01 31.42 -25.43
CA PHE A 238 -16.29 32.14 -25.40
C PHE A 238 -16.22 33.51 -24.69
N PHE A 239 -15.01 33.99 -24.38
CA PHE A 239 -14.69 35.38 -24.02
C PHE A 239 -13.73 35.97 -25.05
#